data_AF-A0A3C0MY47-F1
#
_entry.id   AF-A0A3C0MY47-F1
#
_cell.length_a   1.000
_cell.length_b   1.000
_cell.length_c   1.000
_cell.angle_alpha   90.00
_cell.angle_beta   90.00
_cell.angle_gamma   90.00
#
_symmetry.space_group_name_H-M   'P 1'
#
loop_
_entity.id
_entity.type
_entity.pdbx_description
1 polymer ?
#
loop_
_entity_poly.entity_id
_entity_poly.type
_entity_poly.pdbx_seq_one_letter_code
_entity_poly.pdbx_strand_id
1 'polypeptide(L)' 'MITQTSIRVDGHQELKKLVRRREQLREKLKDHFCQPVGQRNYDDFESVVDELGEVRRKIHDFKKK' A
#
# COMPACT_ATOMS: atom_id res chain seq x y z
N MET A 1 21.01 -3.83 -30.56
CA MET A 1 20.00 -4.68 -29.89
C MET A 1 19.51 -3.90 -28.67
N ILE A 2 18.35 -3.24 -28.77
CA ILE A 2 17.91 -2.23 -27.79
C ILE A 2 16.96 -2.91 -26.79
N THR A 3 17.51 -3.17 -25.59
CA THR A 3 16.88 -3.17 -24.26
C THR A 3 15.39 -3.55 -24.18
N GLN A 4 15.10 -4.85 -24.08
CA GLN A 4 13.78 -5.34 -23.65
C GLN A 4 13.72 -5.67 -22.14
N THR A 5 14.85 -5.61 -21.42
CA THR A 5 14.94 -6.02 -20.01
C THR A 5 14.64 -4.90 -19.01
N SER A 6 14.73 -3.62 -19.39
CA SER A 6 14.58 -2.50 -18.44
C SER A 6 13.14 -2.24 -17.99
N ILE A 7 12.15 -2.53 -18.82
CA ILE A 7 10.73 -2.20 -18.55
C ILE A 7 10.14 -3.10 -17.43
N ARG A 8 10.61 -4.35 -17.33
CA ARG A 8 10.14 -5.30 -16.31
C ARG A 8 10.69 -5.00 -14.92
N VAL A 9 11.89 -4.41 -14.83
CA VAL A 9 12.54 -4.10 -13.54
C VAL A 9 11.84 -2.93 -12.84
N ASP A 10 11.36 -1.94 -13.60
CA ASP A 10 10.67 -0.77 -13.06
C ASP A 10 9.33 -1.13 -12.42
N GLY A 11 8.50 -1.91 -13.13
CA GLY A 11 7.23 -2.40 -12.58
C GLY A 11 7.39 -3.31 -11.36
N HIS A 12 8.48 -4.08 -11.29
CA HIS A 12 8.77 -4.92 -10.12
C HIS A 12 9.22 -4.09 -8.90
N GLN A 13 9.97 -3.00 -9.11
CA GLN A 13 10.29 -2.06 -8.05
C GLN A 13 9.05 -1.28 -7.57
N GLU A 14 8.19 -0.87 -8.48
CA GLU A 14 6.95 -0.16 -8.15
C GLU A 14 5.99 -1.06 -7.36
N LEU A 15 5.83 -2.31 -7.78
CA LEU A 15 5.09 -3.32 -7.03
C LEU A 15 5.67 -3.52 -5.63
N LYS A 16 6.99 -3.59 -5.50
CA LYS A 16 7.66 -3.72 -4.20
C LYS A 16 7.43 -2.50 -3.30
N LYS A 17 7.43 -1.28 -3.86
CA LYS A 17 7.08 -0.05 -3.13
C LYS A 17 5.63 -0.08 -2.65
N LEU A 18 4.69 -0.50 -3.50
CA LEU A 18 3.27 -0.62 -3.16
C LEU A 18 3.03 -1.68 -2.08
N VAL A 19 3.68 -2.84 -2.16
CA VAL A 19 3.59 -3.88 -1.12
C VAL A 19 4.13 -3.35 0.21
N ARG A 20 5.28 -2.66 0.21
CA ARG A 20 5.84 -2.05 1.41
C ARG A 20 4.92 -0.97 2.00
N ARG A 21 4.31 -0.14 1.15
CA ARG A 21 3.31 0.87 1.57
C ARG A 21 2.12 0.20 2.24
N ARG A 22 1.62 -0.91 1.68
CA ARG A 22 0.53 -1.71 2.28
C ARG A 22 0.88 -2.22 3.66
N GLU A 23 2.11 -2.70 3.86
CA GLU A 23 2.57 -3.17 5.17
C GLU A 23 2.64 -2.04 6.19
N GLN A 24 3.19 -0.88 5.82
CA GLN A 24 3.22 0.30 6.68
C GLN A 24 1.81 0.76 7.09
N LEU A 25 0.86 0.77 6.15
CA LEU A 25 -0.53 1.12 6.45
C LEU A 25 -1.18 0.09 7.39
N ARG A 26 -0.88 -1.20 7.23
CA ARG A 26 -1.33 -2.24 8.17
C ARG A 26 -0.75 -2.06 9.57
N GLU A 27 0.52 -1.66 9.68
CA GLU A 27 1.13 -1.35 10.97
C GLU A 27 0.47 -0.13 11.62
N LYS A 28 0.20 0.93 10.86
CA LYS A 28 -0.57 2.10 11.35
C LYS A 28 -1.96 1.71 11.84
N LEU A 29 -2.68 0.87 11.10
CA LEU A 29 -3.96 0.34 11.54
C LEU A 29 -3.84 -0.45 12.84
N LYS A 30 -2.82 -1.30 12.95
CA LYS A 30 -2.58 -2.10 14.16
C LYS A 30 -2.25 -1.21 15.36
N ASP A 31 -1.45 -0.17 15.16
CA ASP A 31 -1.13 0.82 16.19
C ASP A 31 -2.37 1.59 16.64
N HIS A 32 -3.20 2.02 15.69
CA HIS A 32 -4.48 2.66 15.94
C HIS A 32 -5.43 1.76 16.77
N PHE A 33 -5.51 0.47 16.48
CA PHE A 33 -6.31 -0.46 17.30
C PHE A 33 -5.66 -0.80 18.65
N CYS A 34 -4.34 -0.66 18.77
CA CYS A 34 -3.63 -0.79 20.04
C CYS A 34 -3.95 0.38 20.99
N GLN A 35 -4.26 1.55 20.43
CA GLN A 35 -4.69 2.71 21.23
C GLN A 35 -6.07 2.48 21.86
N PRO A 36 -6.30 3.00 23.08
CA PRO A 36 -7.59 2.96 23.74
C PRO A 36 -8.64 3.73 22.93
N VAL A 37 -9.87 3.24 22.91
CA VAL A 37 -10.98 3.73 22.06
C VAL A 37 -11.18 5.25 22.16
N GLY A 38 -10.99 5.85 23.34
CA GLY A 38 -11.13 7.29 23.54
C GLY A 38 -10.02 8.16 22.95
N GLN A 39 -8.90 7.57 22.51
CA GLN A 39 -7.78 8.26 21.84
C GLN A 39 -7.68 7.93 20.35
N ARG A 40 -8.58 7.09 19.84
CA ARG A 40 -8.60 6.70 18.43
C ARG A 40 -9.10 7.86 17.57
N ASN A 41 -8.25 8.31 16.65
CA ASN A 41 -8.65 9.22 15.60
C ASN A 41 -9.28 8.44 14.43
N TYR A 42 -10.61 8.34 14.42
CA TYR A 42 -11.34 7.61 13.38
C TYR A 42 -11.18 8.23 11.98
N ASP A 43 -10.93 9.55 11.91
CA ASP A 43 -10.67 10.25 10.64
C ASP A 43 -9.33 9.78 10.02
N ASP A 44 -8.29 9.64 10.85
CA ASP A 44 -7.00 9.07 10.44
C ASP A 44 -7.15 7.59 10.05
N PHE A 45 -7.95 6.83 10.79
CA PHE A 45 -8.26 5.43 10.46
C PHE A 45 -8.95 5.31 9.09
N GLU A 46 -9.99 6.10 8.83
CA GLU A 46 -10.70 6.09 7.55
C GLU A 46 -9.76 6.45 6.39
N SER A 47 -8.90 7.45 6.57
CA SER A 47 -7.88 7.81 5.58
C SER A 47 -6.90 6.66 5.32
N VAL A 48 -6.42 5.98 6.37
CA VAL A 48 -5.52 4.83 6.22
C VAL A 48 -6.20 3.65 5.52
N VAL A 49 -7.47 3.39 5.79
CA VAL A 49 -8.25 2.34 5.12
C VAL A 49 -8.46 2.66 3.64
N ASP A 50 -8.79 3.91 3.31
CA ASP A 50 -8.96 4.34 1.92
C ASP A 50 -7.64 4.25 1.14
N GLU A 51 -6.52 4.73 1.71
CA GLU A 51 -5.18 4.61 1.10
C GLU A 51 -4.81 3.13 0.89
N LEU A 52 -5.13 2.25 1.85
CA LEU A 52 -4.88 0.81 1.72
C LEU A 52 -5.72 0.18 0.61
N GLY A 53 -6.96 0.63 0.43
CA GLY A 53 -7.83 0.27 -0.68
C GLY A 53 -7.24 0.70 -2.03
N GLU A 54 -6.74 1.93 -2.13
CA GLU A 54 -6.09 2.44 -3.34
C GLU A 54 -4.81 1.65 -3.69
N VAL A 55 -3.93 1.42 -2.70
CA VAL A 55 -2.71 0.63 -2.88
C VAL A 55 -3.05 -0.79 -3.33
N ARG A 56 -4.10 -1.40 -2.78
CA ARG A 56 -4.58 -2.73 -3.20
C ARG A 56 -5.08 -2.71 -4.64
N ARG A 57 -5.81 -1.68 -5.07
CA ARG A 57 -6.26 -1.52 -6.47
C ARG A 57 -5.06 -1.38 -7.42
N LYS A 58 -4.07 -0.56 -7.08
CA LYS A 58 -2.84 -0.39 -7.87
C LYS A 58 -2.07 -1.70 -8.02
N ILE A 59 -1.88 -2.44 -6.93
CA ILE A 59 -1.23 -3.78 -6.97
C ILE A 59 -2.03 -4.75 -7.86
N HIS A 60 -3.35 -4.72 -7.77
CA HIS A 60 -4.21 -5.59 -8.57
C HIS A 60 -4.15 -5.25 -10.06
N ASP A 61 -4.14 -3.96 -10.43
CA ASP A 61 -3.96 -3.50 -11.82
C ASP A 61 -2.61 -3.96 -12.39
N PHE A 62 -1.53 -3.80 -11.62
CA PHE A 62 -0.19 -4.29 -11.97
C PHE A 62 -0.13 -5.80 -12.18
N LYS A 63 -0.96 -6.58 -11.48
CA LYS A 63 -1.00 -8.05 -11.61
C LYS A 63 -1.92 -8.53 -12.74
N LYS A 64 -2.81 -7.67 -13.25
CA LYS A 64 -3.78 -7.99 -14.31
C LYS A 64 -3.27 -7.65 -15.73
N LYS A 65 -2.23 -6.81 -15.82
CA LYS A 65 -1.48 -6.50 -17.05
C LYS A 65 -0.40 -7.54 -17.33
#